data_AF-A0A2D6ARM1-F1
#
_entry.id   AF-A0A2D6ARM1-F1
#
_cell.length_a   1.000
_cell.length_b   1.000
_cell.length_c   1.000
_cell.angle_alpha   90.00
_cell.angle_beta   90.00
_cell.angle_gamma   90.00
#
_symmetry.space_group_name_H-M   'P 1'
#
loop_
_entity.id
_entity.type
_entity.pdbx_description
1 polymer ?
#
loop_
_entity_poly.entity_id
_entity_poly.type
_entity_poly.pdbx_seq_one_letter_code
_entity_poly.pdbx_strand_id
1 'polypeptide(L)' 'MEAMAKNKGHFKDLTIENHTIRVKHCQRHYIFGLLLDDQPMIIITFLHEKMDLMKRLKGRLE' A
#
# COMPACT_ATOMS: atom_id res chain seq x y z
N MET A 1 12.88 0.88 3.09
CA MET A 1 11.62 0.84 3.87
C MET A 1 11.47 2.07 4.75
N GLU A 2 12.53 2.52 5.43
CA GLU A 2 12.53 3.68 6.33
C GLU A 2 11.99 4.99 5.73
N ALA A 3 12.32 5.30 4.47
CA ALA A 3 11.77 6.48 3.78
C ALA A 3 10.23 6.43 3.66
N MET A 4 9.66 5.24 3.44
CA MET A 4 8.22 5.05 3.36
C MET A 4 7.53 5.24 4.72
N ALA A 5 8.13 4.73 5.80
CA ALA A 5 7.65 4.96 7.17
C ALA A 5 7.65 6.46 7.56
N LYS A 6 8.56 7.24 6.98
CA LYS A 6 8.64 8.70 7.17
C LYS A 6 7.80 9.50 6.16
N ASN A 7 6.91 8.84 5.40
CA ASN A 7 6.11 9.46 4.32
C ASN A 7 6.94 10.16 3.22
N LYS A 8 8.22 9.79 3.06
CA LYS A 8 9.18 10.38 2.12
C LYS A 8 9.46 9.47 0.93
N GLY A 9 9.49 10.04 -0.28
CA GLY A 9 9.85 9.37 -1.52
C GLY A 9 8.78 9.48 -2.61
N HIS A 10 9.02 8.83 -3.74
CA HIS A 10 8.07 8.78 -4.84
C HIS A 10 6.99 7.73 -4.56
N PHE A 11 5.75 8.20 -4.58
CA PHE A 11 4.55 7.39 -4.44
C PHE A 11 3.57 7.77 -5.53
N LYS A 12 2.73 6.81 -5.91
CA LYS A 12 1.51 7.10 -6.64
C LYS A 12 0.38 7.23 -5.63
N ASP A 13 -0.33 8.34 -5.67
CA ASP A 13 -1.49 8.57 -4.80
C ASP A 13 -2.76 8.10 -5.53
N LEU A 14 -3.59 7.35 -4.80
CA LEU A 14 -4.91 6.93 -5.20
C LEU A 14 -5.90 7.46 -4.17
N THR A 15 -6.86 8.26 -4.61
CA THR A 15 -7.95 8.68 -3.74
C THR A 15 -9.09 7.68 -3.86
N ILE A 16 -9.43 7.04 -2.75
CA ILE A 16 -10.57 6.12 -2.65
C ILE A 16 -11.51 6.71 -1.62
N GLU A 17 -12.68 7.15 -2.08
CA GLU A 17 -13.62 7.94 -1.27
C GLU A 17 -12.92 9.17 -0.67
N ASN A 18 -12.82 9.25 0.65
CA ASN A 18 -12.19 10.35 1.38
C ASN A 18 -10.77 10.00 1.88
N HIS A 19 -10.20 8.88 1.43
CA HIS A 19 -8.90 8.39 1.88
C HIS A 19 -7.86 8.48 0.76
N THR A 20 -6.65 8.92 1.10
CA THR A 20 -5.49 8.86 0.20
C THR A 20 -4.67 7.61 0.46
N ILE A 21 -4.63 6.72 -0.52
CA ILE A 21 -3.80 5.52 -0.53
C ILE A 21 -2.54 5.81 -1.34
N ARG A 22 -1.38 5.73 -0.68
CA ARG A 22 -0.08 5.79 -1.35
C ARG A 22 0.35 4.40 -1.79
N VAL A 23 0.79 4.30 -3.03
CA VAL A 23 1.31 3.08 -3.62
C VAL A 23 2.78 3.26 -3.94
N LYS A 24 3.58 2.30 -3.49
CA LYS A 24 5.00 2.18 -3.85
C LYS A 24 5.24 0.87 -4.57
N HIS A 25 5.82 0.93 -5.76
CA HIS A 25 6.38 -0.24 -6.40
C HIS A 25 7.84 -0.42 -5.94
N CYS A 26 8.15 -1.61 -5.42
CA CYS A 26 9.48 -1.96 -4.95
C CYS A 26 9.83 -3.36 -5.48
N GLN A 27 10.78 -3.42 -6.42
CA GLN A 27 11.16 -4.64 -7.11
C GLN A 27 9.96 -5.32 -7.78
N ARG A 28 9.43 -6.41 -7.20
CA ARG A 28 8.27 -7.15 -7.71
C ARG A 28 7.02 -6.99 -6.85
N HIS A 29 7.03 -6.04 -5.91
CA HIS A 29 5.99 -5.88 -4.92
C HIS A 29 5.39 -4.47 -4.97
N TYR A 30 4.07 -4.42 -4.87
CA TYR A 30 3.32 -3.22 -4.59
C TYR A 30 3.03 -3.14 -3.10
N ILE A 31 3.36 -2.01 -2.51
CA ILE A 31 3.08 -1.68 -1.12
C ILE A 31 2.01 -0.61 -1.10
N PHE A 32 0.92 -0.86 -0.38
CA PHE A 32 -0.20 0.06 -0.23
C PHE A 32 -0.22 0.58 1.19
N GLY A 33 -0.27 1.89 1.36
CA GLY A 33 -0.41 2.50 2.67
C GLY A 33 -1.45 3.60 2.69
N LEU A 34 -2.20 3.66 3.78
CA LEU A 34 -3.16 4.71 4.08
C LEU A 34 -2.44 5.91 4.66
N LEU A 35 -2.56 7.06 3.99
CA LEU A 35 -2.12 8.32 4.56
C LEU A 35 -3.11 8.74 5.65
N LEU A 36 -2.56 9.13 6.80
CA LEU A 36 -3.30 9.69 7.93
C LEU A 36 -2.75 11.10 8.19
N ASP A 37 -3.64 12.04 8.48
CA ASP A 37 -3.23 13.40 8.82
C ASP A 37 -2.40 13.42 10.10
N ASP A 38 -1.24 14.08 10.04
CA ASP A 38 -0.26 14.20 11.13
C ASP A 38 0.17 12.88 11.81
N GLN A 39 0.01 11.74 11.13
CA GLN A 39 0.39 10.42 11.65
C GLN A 39 1.25 9.63 10.65
N PRO A 40 2.05 8.66 11.11
CA PRO A 40 2.71 7.72 10.23
C PRO A 40 1.70 6.97 9.35
N MET A 41 2.03 6.75 8.08
CA MET A 41 1.20 5.97 7.17
C MET A 41 1.04 4.52 7.67
N ILE A 42 -0.19 4.02 7.63
CA ILE A 42 -0.47 2.61 7.95
C ILE A 42 -0.31 1.78 6.68
N ILE A 43 0.55 0.76 6.72
CA ILE A 43 0.66 -0.19 5.61
C ILE A 43 -0.53 -1.16 5.64
N ILE A 44 -1.35 -1.12 4.59
CA ILE A 44 -2.53 -1.99 4.47
C ILE A 44 -2.12 -3.37 3.96
N THR A 45 -1.28 -3.42 2.93
CA THR A 45 -0.91 -4.69 2.29
C THR A 45 0.35 -4.62 1.43
N PHE A 46 0.91 -5.81 1.16
CA PHE A 46 2.02 -6.05 0.24
C PHE A 46 1.57 -7.10 -0.80
N LEU A 47 1.56 -6.73 -2.08
CA LEU A 47 1.11 -7.60 -3.16
C LEU A 47 2.25 -7.84 -4.15
N HIS A 48 2.49 -9.09 -4.52
CA HIS A 48 3.43 -9.40 -5.60
C HIS A 48 2.78 -9.08 -6.96
N GLU A 49 3.53 -8.49 -7.90
CA GLU A 49 3.02 -7.98 -9.17
C GLU A 49 2.34 -9.07 -10.05
N LYS A 50 2.82 -10.30 -9.95
CA LYS A 50 2.28 -11.47 -10.69
C LYS A 50 1.17 -12.22 -9.95
N MET A 51 0.72 -11.71 -8.81
CA MET A 51 -0.21 -12.43 -7.96
C MET A 51 -1.65 -12.30 -8.46
N ASP A 52 -2.37 -13.42 -8.48
CA ASP A 52 -3.83 -13.41 -8.57
C ASP A 52 -4.41 -12.91 -7.24
N LEU A 53 -4.74 -11.62 -7.20
CA LEU A 53 -5.17 -10.92 -5.99
C LEU A 53 -6.40 -11.56 -5.35
N MET A 54 -7.40 -11.92 -6.17
CA MET A 54 -8.67 -12.45 -5.68
C MET A 54 -8.50 -13.82 -5.01
N LYS A 55 -7.65 -14.69 -5.57
CA LYS A 55 -7.36 -15.99 -4.95
C LYS A 55 -6.70 -15.87 -3.58
N ARG A 56 -5.75 -14.94 -3.43
CA ARG A 56 -5.04 -14.78 -2.15
C ARG A 56 -5.87 -14.04 -1.10
N LEU A 57 -6.68 -13.07 -1.51
CA LEU A 57 -7.59 -12.41 -0.58
C LEU A 57 -8.61 -13.39 -0.01
N LYS A 58 -9.18 -14.27 -0.85
CA LYS A 58 -10.11 -15.31 -0.39
C LYS A 58 -9.51 -16.13 0.76
N GLY A 59 -8.30 -16.68 0.58
CA GLY A 59 -7.64 -17.46 1.63
C GLY A 59 -7.14 -16.67 2.84
N ARG A 60 -7.30 -15.33 2.88
CA ARG A 60 -6.97 -14.48 4.04
C ARG A 60 -8.20 -13.91 4.75
N LEU A 61 -9.37 -13.96 4.10
CA LEU A 61 -10.64 -13.44 4.63
C LEU A 61 -11.55 -14.56 5.16
N GLU A 62 -11.14 -15.82 4.98
CA GLU A 62 -11.64 -16.97 5.73
C GLU A 62 -11.08 -16.98 7.16
#